data_AF-A0A523M8P4-F1
#
_entry.id   AF-A0A523M8P4-F1
#
_cell.length_a   1.000
_cell.length_b   1.000
_cell.length_c   1.000
_cell.angle_alpha   90.00
_cell.angle_beta   90.00
_cell.angle_gamma   90.00
#
_symmetry.space_group_name_H-M   'P 1'
#
loop_
_entity.id
_entity.type
_entity.pdbx_description
1 polymer ?
#
loop_
_entity_poly.entity_id
_entity_poly.type
_entity_poly.pdbx_seq_one_letter_code
_entity_poly.pdbx_strand_id
1 'polypeptide(L)' 'GAVDAPDTLGKMLGPERFQQLRETRGMEHDGLLLPAEIANTYFHLAHQHRSAWTFEIDMRAFSDRPWWNH' A
#
# COMPACT_ATOMS: atom_id res chain seq x y z
N GLY A 1 -0.16 5.25 -1.48
CA GLY A 1 0.09 4.75 -2.85
C GLY A 1 -1.11 3.97 -3.37
N ALA A 2 -1.06 3.53 -4.63
CA ALA A 2 -2.05 2.60 -5.19
C ALA A 2 -1.94 1.22 -4.48
N VAL A 3 -3.07 0.53 -4.34
CA VAL A 3 -3.16 -0.75 -3.61
C VAL A 3 -3.36 -1.89 -4.60
N ASP A 4 -2.66 -3.01 -4.41
CA ASP A 4 -2.86 -4.24 -5.17
C ASP A 4 -4.17 -4.93 -4.74
N ALA A 5 -5.30 -4.35 -5.16
CA ALA A 5 -6.65 -4.76 -4.78
C ALA A 5 -7.51 -5.03 -6.03
N PRO A 6 -7.75 -6.30 -6.40
CA PRO A 6 -8.51 -6.66 -7.59
C PRO A 6 -10.00 -6.31 -7.50
N ASP A 7 -10.54 -6.26 -6.28
CA ASP A 7 -11.95 -6.03 -5.98
C ASP A 7 -12.37 -4.56 -5.97
N THR A 8 -11.39 -3.64 -5.94
CA THR A 8 -11.60 -2.18 -5.97
C THR A 8 -10.88 -1.54 -7.15
N LEU A 9 -9.55 -1.37 -7.07
CA LEU A 9 -8.74 -0.80 -8.14
C LEU A 9 -8.82 -1.65 -9.41
N GLY A 10 -8.85 -2.98 -9.27
CA GLY A 10 -9.04 -3.90 -10.38
C GLY A 10 -10.40 -3.75 -11.08
N LYS A 11 -11.48 -3.48 -10.35
CA LYS A 11 -12.80 -3.20 -10.95
C LYS A 11 -12.82 -1.87 -11.70
N MET A 12 -12.14 -0.85 -11.16
CA MET A 12 -12.05 0.46 -11.81
C MET A 12 -11.24 0.44 -13.11
N LEU A 13 -10.15 -0.33 -13.15
CA LEU A 13 -9.27 -0.40 -14.32
C LEU A 13 -9.68 -1.47 -15.33
N GLY A 14 -10.43 -2.49 -14.89
CA GLY A 14 -10.65 -3.71 -15.65
C GLY A 14 -9.46 -4.68 -15.54
N PRO A 15 -9.69 -5.98 -15.79
CA PRO A 15 -8.71 -7.03 -15.50
C PRO A 15 -7.39 -6.86 -16.27
N GLU A 16 -7.44 -6.49 -17.55
CA GLU A 16 -6.24 -6.33 -18.39
C GLU A 16 -5.36 -5.18 -17.92
N ARG A 17 -5.94 -4.00 -17.71
CA ARG A 17 -5.18 -2.81 -17.26
C ARG A 17 -4.69 -2.96 -15.83
N PHE A 18 -5.45 -3.63 -14.98
CA PHE A 18 -5.01 -3.94 -13.62
C PHE A 18 -3.81 -4.89 -13.64
N GLN A 19 -3.85 -5.94 -14.48
CA GLN A 19 -2.71 -6.85 -14.62
C GLN A 19 -1.47 -6.12 -15.17
N GLN A 20 -1.62 -5.27 -16.19
CA GLN A 20 -0.51 -4.44 -16.69
C GLN A 20 0.06 -3.52 -15.60
N LEU A 21 -0.78 -2.94 -14.74
CA LEU A 21 -0.32 -2.14 -13.60
C LEU A 21 0.50 -2.97 -12.62
N ARG A 22 0.05 -4.20 -12.30
CA ARG A 22 0.77 -5.10 -11.39
C ARG A 22 2.12 -5.53 -11.96
N GLU A 23 2.18 -5.83 -13.25
CA GLU A 23 3.43 -6.22 -13.91
C GLU A 23 4.43 -5.07 -14.02
N THR A 24 3.96 -3.84 -14.23
CA THR A 24 4.84 -2.67 -14.44
C THR A 24 5.22 -1.93 -13.17
N ARG A 25 4.39 -2.00 -12.13
CA ARG A 25 4.59 -1.27 -10.87
C ARG A 25 4.41 -2.11 -9.61
N GLY A 26 3.66 -3.21 -9.66
CA GLY A 26 3.50 -4.13 -8.53
C GLY A 26 4.58 -5.21 -8.53
N MET A 27 4.28 -6.34 -7.87
CA MET A 27 5.16 -7.52 -7.82
C MET A 27 6.58 -7.14 -7.37
N GLU A 28 7.61 -7.49 -8.15
CA GLU A 28 9.02 -7.24 -7.83
C GLU A 28 9.42 -5.75 -7.86
N HIS A 29 8.52 -4.85 -8.25
CA HIS A 29 8.79 -3.41 -8.32
C HIS A 29 8.35 -2.64 -7.06
N ASP A 30 7.67 -3.30 -6.10
CA ASP A 30 7.26 -2.74 -4.81
C ASP A 30 6.52 -1.39 -4.88
N GLY A 31 5.87 -1.11 -6.02
CA GLY A 31 5.16 0.13 -6.30
C GLY A 31 3.66 0.10 -6.04
N LEU A 32 3.15 -1.00 -5.47
CA LEU A 32 1.78 -1.14 -4.99
C LEU A 32 1.78 -1.59 -3.53
N LEU A 33 0.88 -1.03 -2.73
CA LEU A 33 0.66 -1.49 -1.37
C LEU A 33 -0.09 -2.82 -1.38
N LEU A 34 0.37 -3.77 -0.57
CA LEU A 34 -0.29 -5.06 -0.39
C LEU A 34 -1.33 -4.98 0.73
N PRO A 35 -2.61 -5.34 0.50
CA PRO A 35 -3.64 -5.31 1.55
C PRO A 35 -3.27 -6.10 2.80
N ALA A 36 -2.60 -7.24 2.65
CA ALA A 36 -2.15 -8.06 3.78
C ALA A 36 -1.15 -7.30 4.68
N GLU A 37 -0.20 -6.58 4.08
CA GLU A 37 0.81 -5.83 4.84
C GLU A 37 0.25 -4.54 5.46
N ILE A 38 -0.75 -3.93 4.81
CA ILE A 38 -1.55 -2.87 5.44
C ILE A 38 -2.23 -3.42 6.71
N ALA A 39 -2.85 -4.59 6.63
CA ALA A 39 -3.51 -5.21 7.78
C ALA A 39 -2.51 -5.55 8.91
N ASN A 40 -1.35 -6.13 8.58
CA ASN A 40 -0.27 -6.36 9.54
C ASN A 40 0.16 -5.08 10.24
N THR A 41 0.30 -3.99 9.48
CA THR A 41 0.66 -2.67 10.04
C THR A 41 -0.36 -2.21 11.08
N TYR A 42 -1.66 -2.27 10.76
CA TYR A 42 -2.71 -1.94 11.74
C TYR A 42 -2.75 -2.91 12.92
N PHE A 43 -2.49 -4.20 12.70
CA PHE A 43 -2.39 -5.18 13.78
C PHE A 43 -1.28 -4.81 14.76
N HIS A 44 -0.11 -4.39 14.28
CA HIS A 44 0.97 -3.89 15.12
C HIS A 44 0.58 -2.63 15.87
N LEU A 45 -0.08 -1.67 15.22
CA LEU A 45 -0.56 -0.44 15.87
C LEU A 45 -1.57 -0.73 16.98
N ALA A 46 -2.50 -1.66 16.76
CA ALA A 46 -3.50 -2.05 17.74
C ALA A 46 -2.89 -2.69 19.00
N HIS A 47 -1.68 -3.25 18.91
CA HIS A 47 -0.97 -3.89 20.01
C HIS A 47 0.19 -3.05 20.57
N GLN A 48 0.22 -1.74 20.28
CA GLN A 48 1.23 -0.85 20.83
C GLN A 48 1.23 -0.86 22.35
N HIS A 49 2.43 -0.81 22.94
CA HIS A 49 2.57 -0.66 24.38
C HIS A 49 2.03 0.72 24.81
N ARG A 50 1.36 0.81 25.95
CA ARG A 50 0.70 2.03 26.46
C ARG A 50 1.60 3.27 26.59
N SER A 51 2.92 3.09 26.61
CA SER A 51 3.88 4.19 26.70
C SER A 51 4.23 4.83 25.35
N ALA A 52 3.77 4.26 24.24
CA ALA A 52 4.11 4.70 22.89
C ALA A 52 2.91 4.53 21.97
N TRP A 53 2.26 5.65 21.65
CA TRP A 53 1.06 5.68 20.82
C TRP A 53 1.31 6.45 19.52
N THR A 54 0.83 5.88 18.40
CA THR A 54 0.87 6.55 17.10
C THR A 54 -0.37 7.41 16.90
N PHE A 55 -0.17 8.71 16.67
CA PHE A 55 -1.26 9.65 16.33
C PHE A 55 -1.66 9.57 14.86
N GLU A 56 -0.69 9.45 13.95
CA GLU A 56 -0.91 9.37 12.50
C GLU A 56 0.08 8.38 11.88
N ILE A 57 -0.38 7.67 10.86
CA ILE A 57 0.45 6.83 10.00
C ILE A 57 0.19 7.17 8.54
N ASP A 58 1.28 7.34 7.78
CA ASP A 58 1.27 7.54 6.34
C ASP A 58 1.92 6.32 5.67
N MET A 59 1.11 5.54 4.95
CA MET A 59 1.56 4.33 4.26
C MET A 59 1.68 4.57 2.76
N ARG A 60 2.84 4.21 2.21
CA ARG A 60 3.18 4.43 0.80
C ARG A 60 3.90 3.22 0.25
N ALA A 61 3.83 3.06 -1.08
CA ALA A 61 4.62 2.04 -1.73
C ALA A 61 6.11 2.41 -1.65
N PHE A 62 7.01 1.43 -1.72
CA PHE A 62 8.45 1.67 -1.52
C PHE A 62 9.02 2.63 -2.57
N SER A 63 8.49 2.56 -3.80
CA SER A 63 8.89 3.45 -4.89
C SER A 63 8.27 4.86 -4.84
N ASP A 64 7.33 5.12 -3.92
CA ASP A 64 6.65 6.43 -3.85
C ASP A 64 7.63 7.52 -3.42
N ARG A 65 7.72 8.60 -4.21
CA ARG A 65 8.47 9.79 -3.81
C ARG A 65 7.62 10.67 -2.90
N PRO A 66 8.11 11.05 -1.71
CA PRO A 66 7.37 11.93 -0.85
C PRO A 66 7.39 13.38 -1.34
N TRP A 67 6.29 14.11 -1.08
CA TRP A 67 6.09 15.49 -1.54
C TRP A 67 7.11 16.50 -0.99
N TRP A 68 7.83 16.15 0.08
CA TRP A 68 8.86 17.00 0.69
C TRP A 68 10.28 16.72 0.16
N ASN A 69 10.46 15.78 -0.77
CA ASN A 69 11.77 15.40 -1.28
C ASN A 69 11.78 15.44 -2.82
N HIS A 70 12.10 16.63 -3.36
CA HIS A 70 12.17 16.94 -4.79
C HIS A 70 13.59 17.25 -5.26
#